data_AF-A0A1A9I5D5-F1
#
_entry.id   AF-A0A1A9I5D5-F1
#
_cell.length_a   1.000
_cell.length_b   1.000
_cell.length_c   1.000
_cell.angle_alpha   90.00
_cell.angle_beta   90.00
_cell.angle_gamma   90.00
#
_symmetry.space_group_name_H-M   'P 1'
#
loop_
_entity.id
_entity.type
_entity.pdbx_description
1 polymer ?
#
loop_
_entity_poly.entity_id
_entity_poly.type
_entity_poly.pdbx_seq_one_letter_code
_entity_poly.pdbx_strand_id
1 'polypeptide(L)'
;MLSYTPELKNSYRHLFNICTIKNEKVAVVNRIVQKIFNNKVRYTNVAHVLSMPWYVIAVIHSMEADLNFNCHLHNGDPLTARTVHAPAGRPLTGTPPFPWEFSAVDALKFDGFDQWADWSLAGICYKLEKYNGTGYRAFLINSPYLWSGSNLYACGKYIADGTFSRTAVSGQIGAMVLLKDMSTKGLITFQNAIITAPEVPHSS
;
A
#
# COMPACT_ATOMS: atom_id res chain seq x y z
N MET A 1 8.59 11.61 -14.80
CA MET A 1 8.40 10.99 -13.46
C MET A 1 7.26 11.72 -12.77
N LEU A 2 6.36 11.04 -12.04
CA LEU A 2 5.26 11.69 -11.34
C LEU A 2 5.80 12.57 -10.20
N SER A 3 5.51 13.87 -10.22
CA SER A 3 5.97 14.82 -9.21
C SER A 3 4.90 15.02 -8.12
N TYR A 4 5.31 15.08 -6.85
CA TYR A 4 4.41 15.21 -5.71
C TYR A 4 4.03 16.67 -5.42
N THR A 5 3.30 17.29 -6.34
CA THR A 5 2.93 18.72 -6.29
C THR A 5 1.68 19.01 -5.45
N PRO A 6 1.42 20.26 -5.03
CA PRO A 6 0.19 20.64 -4.33
C PRO A 6 -1.10 20.25 -5.08
N GLU A 7 -1.11 20.38 -6.40
CA GLU A 7 -2.24 20.03 -7.26
C GLU A 7 -2.51 18.53 -7.21
N LEU A 8 -1.45 17.73 -7.28
CA LEU A 8 -1.57 16.28 -7.16
C LEU A 8 -2.07 15.87 -5.77
N LYS A 9 -1.59 16.52 -4.70
CA LYS A 9 -2.08 16.31 -3.33
C LYS A 9 -3.57 16.61 -3.22
N ASN A 10 -4.03 17.73 -3.80
CA ASN A 10 -5.44 18.10 -3.84
C ASN A 10 -6.27 17.06 -4.61
N SER A 11 -5.78 16.60 -5.76
CA SER A 11 -6.43 15.57 -6.57
C SER A 11 -6.62 14.27 -5.77
N TYR A 12 -5.59 13.78 -5.07
CA TYR A 12 -5.71 12.59 -4.23
C TYR A 12 -6.73 12.74 -3.10
N ARG A 13 -6.72 13.88 -2.39
CA ARG A 13 -7.71 14.17 -1.34
C ARG A 13 -9.12 14.19 -1.92
N HIS A 14 -9.30 14.87 -3.06
CA HIS A 14 -10.58 14.93 -3.75
C HIS A 14 -11.09 13.53 -4.10
N LEU A 15 -10.27 12.72 -4.77
CA LEU A 15 -10.62 11.33 -5.12
C LEU A 15 -11.03 10.52 -3.89
N PHE A 16 -10.25 10.57 -2.80
CA PHE A 16 -10.62 9.84 -1.59
C PHE A 16 -11.95 10.30 -0.97
N ASN A 17 -12.24 11.60 -1.02
CA ASN A 17 -13.48 12.15 -0.51
C ASN A 17 -14.69 11.67 -1.30
N ILE A 18 -14.61 11.66 -2.64
CA ILE A 18 -15.70 11.22 -3.53
C ILE A 18 -15.73 9.70 -3.76
N CYS A 19 -14.75 8.96 -3.23
CA CYS A 19 -14.68 7.51 -3.31
C CYS A 19 -15.87 6.88 -2.57
N THR A 20 -16.66 6.13 -3.32
CA THR A 20 -17.77 5.31 -2.84
C THR A 20 -17.51 3.86 -3.23
N ILE A 21 -17.57 2.97 -2.25
CA ILE A 21 -17.40 1.54 -2.45
C ILE A 21 -18.63 1.01 -3.21
N LYS A 22 -18.41 0.26 -4.29
CA LYS A 22 -19.50 -0.35 -5.06
C LYS A 22 -20.27 -1.34 -4.18
N ASN A 23 -21.60 -1.32 -4.23
CA ASN A 23 -22.46 -2.13 -3.37
C ASN A 23 -22.10 -3.63 -3.43
N GLU A 24 -21.86 -4.13 -4.64
CA GLU A 24 -21.45 -5.53 -4.89
C GLU A 24 -20.06 -5.88 -4.36
N LYS A 25 -19.26 -4.89 -3.94
CA LYS A 25 -17.92 -5.07 -3.36
C LYS A 25 -17.88 -4.91 -1.85
N VAL A 26 -18.93 -4.39 -1.21
CA VAL A 26 -18.96 -4.14 0.24
C VAL A 26 -18.65 -5.42 1.04
N ALA A 27 -19.25 -6.56 0.68
CA ALA A 27 -19.04 -7.81 1.41
C ALA A 27 -17.59 -8.31 1.36
N VAL A 28 -16.92 -8.21 0.20
CA VAL A 28 -15.51 -8.62 0.06
C VAL A 28 -14.58 -7.63 0.76
N VAL A 29 -14.85 -6.32 0.66
CA VAL A 29 -14.09 -5.29 1.40
C VAL A 29 -14.16 -5.54 2.91
N ASN A 30 -15.37 -5.76 3.44
CA ASN A 30 -15.57 -6.04 4.87
C ASN A 30 -14.75 -7.25 5.34
N ARG A 31 -14.74 -8.33 4.55
CA ARG A 31 -13.97 -9.54 4.87
C ARG A 31 -12.47 -9.27 4.91
N ILE A 32 -11.94 -8.55 3.93
CA ILE A 32 -10.52 -8.20 3.88
C ILE A 32 -10.14 -7.30 5.07
N VAL A 33 -10.95 -6.28 5.35
CA VAL A 33 -10.72 -5.36 6.47
C VAL A 33 -10.77 -6.08 7.82
N GLN A 34 -11.69 -7.02 8.01
CA GLN A 34 -11.71 -7.86 9.21
C GLN A 34 -10.43 -8.70 9.35
N LYS A 35 -9.97 -9.35 8.27
CA LYS A 35 -8.71 -10.12 8.28
C LYS A 35 -7.50 -9.24 8.61
N ILE A 36 -7.45 -8.03 8.04
CA ILE A 36 -6.43 -7.02 8.36
C ILE A 36 -6.47 -6.67 9.86
N PHE A 37 -7.65 -6.32 10.38
CA PHE A 37 -7.80 -5.87 11.76
C PHE A 37 -7.44 -6.97 12.76
N ASN A 38 -7.81 -8.22 12.49
CA ASN A 38 -7.46 -9.38 13.33
C ASN A 38 -5.94 -9.60 13.41
N ASN A 39 -5.17 -9.12 12.43
CA ASN A 39 -3.71 -9.22 12.40
C ASN A 39 -3.01 -7.88 12.69
N LYS A 40 -3.73 -6.87 13.20
CA LYS A 40 -3.22 -5.52 13.46
C LYS A 40 -1.88 -5.51 14.21
N VAL A 41 -1.75 -6.34 15.25
CA VAL A 41 -0.52 -6.40 16.06
C VAL A 41 0.72 -6.71 15.23
N ARG A 42 0.62 -7.62 14.26
CA ARG A 42 1.74 -7.97 13.36
C ARG A 42 2.18 -6.79 12.52
N TYR A 43 1.20 -6.07 11.95
CA TYR A 43 1.46 -4.85 11.18
C TYR A 43 2.03 -3.74 12.05
N THR A 44 1.54 -3.58 13.29
CA THR A 44 2.04 -2.59 14.24
C THR A 44 3.50 -2.85 14.59
N ASN A 45 3.91 -4.10 14.79
CA ASN A 45 5.30 -4.44 15.08
C ASN A 45 6.24 -4.00 13.93
N VAL A 46 5.87 -4.26 12.68
CA VAL A 46 6.65 -3.80 11.51
C VAL A 46 6.63 -2.28 11.39
N ALA A 47 5.46 -1.67 11.56
CA ALA A 47 5.28 -0.21 11.52
C ALA A 47 6.15 0.54 12.53
N HIS A 48 6.31 0.00 13.74
CA HIS A 48 7.18 0.59 14.77
C HIS A 48 8.64 0.63 14.32
N VAL A 49 9.13 -0.41 13.65
CA VAL A 49 10.51 -0.46 13.14
C VAL A 49 10.74 0.55 12.00
N LEU A 50 9.70 0.80 11.19
CA LEU A 50 9.80 1.62 9.97
C LEU A 50 9.25 3.05 10.13
N SER A 51 8.74 3.41 11.31
CA SER A 51 8.11 4.71 11.57
C SER A 51 7.04 5.07 10.54
N MET A 52 6.17 4.11 10.18
CA MET A 52 5.08 4.29 9.21
C MET A 52 3.74 3.78 9.76
N PRO A 53 2.59 4.18 9.20
CA PRO A 53 1.30 3.69 9.69
C PRO A 53 1.09 2.20 9.36
N TRP A 54 0.71 1.42 10.37
CA TRP A 54 0.46 -0.02 10.24
C TRP A 54 -0.52 -0.37 9.12
N TYR A 55 -1.52 0.48 8.88
CA TYR A 55 -2.55 0.24 7.86
C TYR A 55 -2.02 0.37 6.44
N VAL A 56 -0.90 1.07 6.20
CA VAL A 56 -0.25 1.12 4.88
C VAL A 56 0.39 -0.24 4.57
N ILE A 57 1.07 -0.84 5.56
CA ILE A 57 1.65 -2.18 5.44
C ILE A 57 0.55 -3.21 5.19
N ALA A 58 -0.58 -3.09 5.90
CA ALA A 58 -1.69 -4.03 5.76
C ALA A 58 -2.30 -4.03 4.35
N VAL A 59 -2.50 -2.85 3.74
CA VAL A 59 -3.04 -2.80 2.38
C VAL A 59 -2.02 -3.23 1.34
N ILE A 60 -0.72 -2.97 1.51
CA ILE A 60 0.33 -3.55 0.66
C ILE A 60 0.30 -5.07 0.76
N HIS A 61 0.25 -5.63 1.98
CA HIS A 61 0.17 -7.08 2.18
C HIS A 61 -1.09 -7.68 1.54
N SER A 62 -2.21 -6.95 1.53
CA SER A 62 -3.42 -7.37 0.80
C SER A 62 -3.22 -7.38 -0.71
N MET A 63 -2.43 -6.44 -1.24
CA MET A 63 -2.24 -6.28 -2.68
C MET A 63 -1.20 -7.24 -3.24
N GLU A 64 -0.13 -7.51 -2.49
CA GLU A 64 1.01 -8.28 -2.99
C GLU A 64 0.93 -9.77 -2.65
N ALA A 65 0.21 -10.16 -1.59
CA ALA A 65 0.21 -11.55 -1.13
C ALA A 65 -1.10 -12.03 -0.50
N ASP A 66 -2.25 -11.41 -0.79
CA ASP A 66 -3.58 -11.82 -0.30
C ASP A 66 -3.65 -12.01 1.24
N LEU A 67 -2.84 -11.23 1.97
CA LEU A 67 -2.68 -11.34 3.43
C LEU A 67 -2.18 -12.74 3.87
N ASN A 68 -1.29 -13.36 3.09
CA ASN A 68 -0.65 -14.63 3.39
C ASN A 68 0.65 -14.44 4.18
N PHE A 69 0.58 -14.67 5.48
CA PHE A 69 1.71 -14.55 6.39
C PHE A 69 2.76 -15.67 6.30
N ASN A 70 2.60 -16.63 5.38
CA ASN A 70 3.58 -17.69 5.14
C ASN A 70 4.54 -17.37 3.98
N CYS A 71 4.37 -16.21 3.34
CA CYS A 71 5.13 -15.79 2.18
C CYS A 71 5.86 -14.46 2.44
N HIS A 72 6.96 -14.24 1.73
CA HIS A 72 7.67 -12.99 1.67
C HIS A 72 6.77 -11.89 1.09
N LEU A 73 6.74 -10.73 1.76
CA LEU A 73 6.02 -9.55 1.26
C LEU A 73 6.59 -9.02 -0.07
N HIS A 74 7.86 -9.34 -0.37
CA HIS A 74 8.53 -8.98 -1.62
C HIS A 74 7.76 -9.42 -2.87
N ASN A 75 7.40 -10.70 -2.94
CA ASN A 75 7.00 -11.34 -4.19
C ASN A 75 6.17 -12.63 -4.01
N GLY A 76 5.78 -12.95 -2.78
CA GLY A 76 4.98 -14.14 -2.48
C GLY A 76 5.74 -15.46 -2.34
N ASP A 77 7.08 -15.47 -2.44
CA ASP A 77 7.86 -16.70 -2.20
C ASP A 77 7.69 -17.21 -0.75
N PRO A 78 7.76 -18.53 -0.48
CA PRO A 78 7.62 -19.05 0.89
C PRO A 78 8.73 -18.58 1.85
N LEU A 79 8.37 -18.27 3.10
CA LEU A 79 9.31 -17.83 4.14
C LEU A 79 10.34 -18.90 4.57
N THR A 80 10.25 -20.13 4.05
CA THR A 80 11.13 -21.26 4.35
C THR A 80 12.48 -21.22 3.62
N ALA A 81 12.67 -20.26 2.71
CA ALA A 81 13.91 -20.03 1.99
C ALA A 81 14.10 -18.52 1.77
N ARG A 82 15.17 -18.10 1.08
CA ARG A 82 15.23 -16.73 0.54
C ARG A 82 14.41 -16.66 -0.74
N THR A 83 14.01 -15.46 -1.14
CA THR A 83 13.32 -15.23 -2.42
C THR A 83 14.13 -15.75 -3.60
N VAL A 84 13.45 -16.39 -4.53
CA VAL A 84 13.99 -16.83 -5.82
C VAL A 84 13.50 -15.92 -6.95
N HIS A 85 12.27 -15.42 -6.85
CA HIS A 85 11.75 -14.39 -7.73
C HIS A 85 12.33 -13.03 -7.39
N ALA A 86 12.29 -12.09 -8.33
CA ALA A 86 12.77 -10.73 -8.09
C ALA A 86 11.96 -10.04 -6.96
N PRO A 87 12.62 -9.32 -6.03
CA PRO A 87 14.07 -9.25 -5.83
C PRO A 87 14.62 -10.55 -5.20
N ALA A 88 15.55 -11.21 -5.89
CA ALA A 88 16.08 -12.51 -5.47
C ALA A 88 17.08 -12.39 -4.30
N GLY A 89 17.20 -13.45 -3.51
CA GLY A 89 18.17 -13.55 -2.41
C GLY A 89 17.79 -12.75 -1.16
N ARG A 90 16.51 -12.43 -0.97
CA ARG A 90 16.01 -11.66 0.18
C ARG A 90 15.35 -12.55 1.24
N PRO A 91 15.36 -12.17 2.53
CA PRO A 91 16.13 -11.07 3.15
C PRO A 91 17.64 -11.24 2.96
N LEU A 92 18.45 -10.18 3.15
CA LEU A 92 19.92 -10.32 2.99
C LEU A 92 20.61 -11.01 4.18
N THR A 93 19.99 -10.95 5.36
CA THR A 93 20.54 -11.49 6.61
C THR A 93 19.58 -12.49 7.24
N GLY A 94 19.99 -13.12 8.35
CA GLY A 94 19.22 -14.15 9.03
C GLY A 94 19.22 -15.51 8.31
N THR A 95 18.59 -16.50 8.95
CA THR A 95 18.45 -17.88 8.45
C THR A 95 16.97 -18.27 8.40
N PRO A 96 16.51 -18.94 7.33
CA PRO A 96 15.12 -19.42 7.24
C PRO A 96 14.83 -20.57 8.22
N PRO A 97 13.55 -20.83 8.56
CA PRO A 97 12.38 -20.08 8.13
C PRO A 97 12.31 -18.69 8.78
N PHE A 98 11.97 -17.68 7.99
CA PHE A 98 11.93 -16.30 8.44
C PHE A 98 10.59 -15.97 9.13
N PRO A 99 10.60 -15.25 10.27
CA PRO A 99 9.41 -14.56 10.73
C PRO A 99 8.92 -13.59 9.65
N TRP A 100 7.61 -13.54 9.42
CA TRP A 100 7.03 -12.65 8.40
C TRP A 100 7.42 -11.19 8.63
N GLU A 101 7.40 -10.74 9.89
CA GLU A 101 7.75 -9.37 10.29
C GLU A 101 9.19 -9.01 9.89
N PHE A 102 10.13 -9.95 10.04
CA PHE A 102 11.52 -9.76 9.66
C PHE A 102 11.65 -9.59 8.14
N SER A 103 10.97 -10.44 7.36
CA SER A 103 10.95 -10.30 5.91
C SER A 103 10.21 -9.05 5.42
N ALA A 104 9.12 -8.65 6.08
CA ALA A 104 8.34 -7.48 5.70
C ALA A 104 9.13 -6.19 5.92
N VAL A 105 9.93 -6.09 6.99
CA VAL A 105 10.86 -4.98 7.21
C VAL A 105 11.88 -4.89 6.07
N ASP A 106 12.49 -6.01 5.67
CA ASP A 106 13.45 -6.03 4.55
C ASP A 106 12.81 -5.61 3.22
N ALA A 107 11.58 -6.08 2.93
CA ALA A 107 10.82 -5.69 1.74
C ALA A 107 10.52 -4.19 1.69
N LEU A 108 9.93 -3.65 2.75
CA LEU A 108 9.55 -2.24 2.77
C LEU A 108 10.77 -1.30 2.73
N LYS A 109 11.92 -1.70 3.30
CA LYS A 109 13.19 -0.97 3.15
C LYS A 109 13.73 -1.04 1.73
N PHE A 110 13.66 -2.22 1.09
CA PHE A 110 14.05 -2.38 -0.31
C PHE A 110 13.27 -1.42 -1.23
N ASP A 111 11.97 -1.25 -0.97
CA ASP A 111 11.09 -0.33 -1.70
C ASP A 111 11.10 1.13 -1.19
N GLY A 112 12.03 1.46 -0.29
CA GLY A 112 12.27 2.81 0.22
C GLY A 112 11.08 3.40 0.98
N PHE A 113 10.28 2.59 1.68
CA PHE A 113 9.23 3.08 2.57
C PHE A 113 9.79 3.72 3.84
N ASP A 114 10.98 3.30 4.27
CA ASP A 114 11.74 3.90 5.38
C ASP A 114 12.30 5.30 5.05
N GLN A 115 12.33 5.66 3.77
CA GLN A 115 12.80 6.96 3.28
C GLN A 115 11.63 7.94 3.02
N TRP A 116 10.39 7.55 3.31
CA TRP A 116 9.20 8.35 3.09
C TRP A 116 8.58 8.83 4.41
N ALA A 117 8.27 10.13 4.51
CA ALA A 117 7.78 10.74 5.74
C ALA A 117 6.36 11.33 5.65
N ASP A 118 5.84 11.62 4.44
CA ASP A 118 4.50 12.19 4.31
C ASP A 118 3.44 11.09 4.37
N TRP A 119 3.02 10.75 5.58
CA TRP A 119 1.95 9.80 5.84
C TRP A 119 0.57 10.46 5.93
N SER A 120 0.41 11.66 5.36
CA SER A 120 -0.93 12.20 5.11
C SER A 120 -1.70 11.36 4.11
N LEU A 121 -3.01 11.54 4.04
CA LEU A 121 -3.87 10.88 3.06
C LEU A 121 -3.32 11.02 1.61
N ALA A 122 -2.87 12.22 1.23
CA ALA A 122 -2.31 12.46 -0.09
C ALA A 122 -0.96 11.75 -0.28
N GLY A 123 -0.13 11.72 0.76
CA GLY A 123 1.19 11.09 0.71
C GLY A 123 1.11 9.57 0.64
N ILE A 124 0.15 8.97 1.34
CA ILE A 124 -0.17 7.54 1.21
C ILE A 124 -0.60 7.20 -0.21
N CYS A 125 -1.56 7.95 -0.79
CA CYS A 125 -1.97 7.76 -2.19
C CYS A 125 -0.77 7.82 -3.14
N TYR A 126 0.06 8.86 -3.01
CA TYR A 126 1.24 9.04 -3.85
C TYR A 126 2.25 7.90 -3.72
N LYS A 127 2.62 7.53 -2.49
CA LYS A 127 3.61 6.48 -2.24
C LYS A 127 3.12 5.12 -2.75
N LEU A 128 1.84 4.79 -2.54
CA LEU A 128 1.24 3.54 -3.03
C LEU A 128 1.10 3.52 -4.56
N GLU A 129 0.75 4.64 -5.20
CA GLU A 129 0.70 4.70 -6.66
C GLU A 129 2.10 4.57 -7.27
N LYS A 130 3.09 5.23 -6.68
CA LYS A 130 4.48 5.13 -7.12
C LYS A 130 5.01 3.70 -6.93
N TYR A 131 4.65 3.06 -5.83
CA TYR A 131 5.03 1.67 -5.53
C TYR A 131 4.50 0.69 -6.58
N ASN A 132 3.20 0.75 -6.90
CA ASN A 132 2.63 -0.08 -7.97
C ASN A 132 3.12 0.32 -9.37
N GLY A 133 3.41 1.61 -9.57
CA GLY A 133 3.75 2.20 -10.87
C GLY A 133 2.66 3.14 -11.41
N THR A 134 3.11 4.20 -12.09
CA THR A 134 2.27 5.34 -12.50
C THR A 134 1.76 5.25 -13.95
N GLY A 135 1.87 4.08 -14.59
CA GLY A 135 1.57 3.90 -16.01
C GLY A 135 0.12 4.21 -16.39
N TYR A 136 -0.82 3.99 -15.47
CA TYR A 136 -2.25 4.25 -15.67
C TYR A 136 -2.58 5.70 -16.01
N ARG A 137 -1.74 6.65 -15.57
CA ARG A 137 -1.91 8.08 -15.86
C ARG A 137 -1.82 8.39 -17.35
N ALA A 138 -1.04 7.65 -18.12
CA ALA A 138 -0.94 7.80 -19.57
C ALA A 138 -2.26 7.48 -20.30
N PHE A 139 -3.15 6.72 -19.64
CA PHE A 139 -4.46 6.35 -20.15
C PHE A 139 -5.61 7.13 -19.50
N LEU A 140 -5.30 8.14 -18.68
CA LEU A 140 -6.26 8.96 -17.93
C LEU A 140 -7.20 8.10 -17.06
N ILE A 141 -6.70 6.98 -16.55
CA ILE A 141 -7.44 6.06 -15.68
C ILE A 141 -6.85 6.12 -14.27
N ASN A 142 -7.75 6.19 -13.29
CA ASN A 142 -7.39 6.02 -11.89
C ASN A 142 -6.82 4.61 -11.67
N SER A 143 -5.65 4.50 -11.04
CA SER A 143 -4.98 3.21 -10.85
C SER A 143 -5.90 2.18 -10.18
N PRO A 144 -6.14 1.00 -10.78
CA PRO A 144 -6.88 -0.08 -10.13
C PRO A 144 -6.25 -0.51 -8.80
N TYR A 145 -4.92 -0.38 -8.67
CA TYR A 145 -4.22 -0.69 -7.42
C TYR A 145 -4.70 0.16 -6.25
N LEU A 146 -5.09 1.42 -6.51
CA LEU A 146 -5.65 2.29 -5.49
C LEU A 146 -7.18 2.17 -5.38
N TRP A 147 -7.87 2.13 -6.52
CA TRP A 147 -9.30 2.48 -6.58
C TRP A 147 -10.24 1.35 -7.03
N SER A 148 -9.71 0.18 -7.39
CA SER A 148 -10.54 -0.96 -7.81
C SER A 148 -11.56 -1.34 -6.73
N GLY A 149 -12.81 -1.56 -7.14
CA GLY A 149 -13.94 -1.82 -6.24
C GLY A 149 -14.71 -0.57 -5.79
N SER A 150 -14.37 0.62 -6.29
CA SER A 150 -15.11 1.86 -6.07
C SER A 150 -15.74 2.41 -7.36
N ASN A 151 -16.51 3.50 -7.24
CA ASN A 151 -17.00 4.30 -8.36
C ASN A 151 -15.88 4.95 -9.20
N LEU A 152 -14.65 5.04 -8.68
CA LEU A 152 -13.52 5.70 -9.35
C LEU A 152 -12.79 4.81 -10.36
N TYR A 153 -13.16 3.54 -10.44
CA TYR A 153 -12.57 2.58 -11.38
C TYR A 153 -13.64 1.68 -12.01
N ALA A 154 -13.62 1.59 -13.34
CA ALA A 154 -14.51 0.74 -14.11
C ALA A 154 -13.76 -0.42 -14.79
N CYS A 155 -12.77 -0.12 -15.62
CA CYS A 155 -11.94 -1.07 -16.34
C CYS A 155 -10.61 -0.41 -16.74
N GLY A 156 -9.73 -1.20 -17.36
CA GLY A 156 -8.38 -0.78 -17.71
C GLY A 156 -7.38 -1.37 -16.73
N LYS A 157 -6.52 -2.29 -17.15
CA LYS A 157 -5.40 -2.76 -16.33
C LYS A 157 -4.22 -3.23 -17.17
N TYR A 158 -3.02 -3.19 -16.61
CA TYR A 158 -1.92 -3.99 -17.16
C TYR A 158 -2.21 -5.48 -16.89
N ILE A 159 -2.12 -6.30 -17.93
CA ILE A 159 -2.36 -7.76 -17.86
C ILE A 159 -1.05 -8.56 -17.94
N ALA A 160 0.02 -7.92 -18.39
CA ALA A 160 1.40 -8.37 -18.38
C ALA A 160 2.30 -7.13 -18.42
N ASP A 161 3.60 -7.32 -18.22
CA ASP A 161 4.57 -6.22 -18.28
C ASP A 161 4.46 -5.46 -19.60
N GLY A 162 4.32 -4.14 -19.49
CA GLY A 162 4.12 -3.23 -20.63
C GLY A 162 2.79 -3.39 -21.38
N THR A 163 1.96 -4.38 -21.04
CA THR A 163 0.76 -4.74 -21.82
C THR A 163 -0.51 -4.25 -21.14
N PHE A 164 -1.00 -3.08 -21.57
CA PHE A 164 -2.23 -2.48 -21.07
C PHE A 164 -3.46 -2.94 -21.86
N SER A 165 -4.48 -3.44 -21.17
CA SER A 165 -5.80 -3.70 -21.74
C SER A 165 -6.80 -2.65 -21.26
N ARG A 166 -7.48 -2.00 -22.20
CA ARG A 166 -8.53 -0.99 -21.91
C ARG A 166 -9.79 -1.59 -21.29
N THR A 167 -10.05 -2.87 -21.50
CA THR A 167 -11.32 -3.52 -21.13
C THR A 167 -11.17 -4.51 -19.98
N ALA A 168 -9.96 -4.97 -19.68
CA ALA A 168 -9.72 -5.86 -18.56
C ALA A 168 -10.07 -5.16 -17.23
N VAL A 169 -10.71 -5.88 -16.32
CA VAL A 169 -11.16 -5.38 -15.02
C VAL A 169 -10.33 -6.03 -13.92
N SER A 170 -9.87 -5.24 -12.95
CA SER A 170 -9.25 -5.79 -11.75
C SER A 170 -10.28 -6.46 -10.83
N GLY A 171 -10.05 -7.72 -10.47
CA GLY A 171 -10.83 -8.43 -9.45
C GLY A 171 -10.44 -8.06 -8.02
N GLN A 172 -9.22 -7.53 -7.85
CA GLN A 172 -8.66 -7.16 -6.56
C GLN A 172 -9.26 -5.84 -6.05
N ILE A 173 -9.38 -5.71 -4.73
CA ILE A 173 -9.86 -4.48 -4.08
C ILE A 173 -8.69 -3.54 -3.87
N GLY A 174 -8.80 -2.32 -4.39
CA GLY A 174 -7.73 -1.33 -4.32
C GLY A 174 -7.41 -0.88 -2.89
N ALA A 175 -6.14 -0.53 -2.66
CA ALA A 175 -5.62 -0.16 -1.35
C ALA A 175 -6.39 1.02 -0.73
N MET A 176 -6.70 2.07 -1.49
CA MET A 176 -7.45 3.22 -0.97
C MET A 176 -8.91 2.90 -0.67
N VAL A 177 -9.49 1.88 -1.32
CA VAL A 177 -10.85 1.38 -1.02
C VAL A 177 -10.86 0.68 0.34
N LEU A 178 -9.83 -0.13 0.65
CA LEU A 178 -9.67 -0.74 1.98
C LEU A 178 -9.44 0.33 3.07
N LEU A 179 -8.59 1.32 2.79
CA LEU A 179 -8.36 2.43 3.72
C LEU A 179 -9.62 3.28 3.93
N LYS A 180 -10.44 3.48 2.89
CA LYS A 180 -11.73 4.19 2.99
C LYS A 180 -12.66 3.48 3.95
N ASP A 181 -12.84 2.17 3.80
CA ASP A 181 -13.70 1.37 4.69
C ASP A 181 -13.19 1.39 6.14
N MET A 182 -11.88 1.18 6.36
CA MET A 182 -11.29 1.26 7.70
C MET A 182 -11.48 2.64 8.34
N SER A 183 -11.32 3.72 7.56
CA SER A 183 -11.52 5.10 8.04
C SER A 183 -12.98 5.38 8.37
N THR A 184 -13.93 4.97 7.51
CA THR A 184 -15.38 5.12 7.77
C THR A 184 -15.83 4.37 9.02
N LYS A 185 -15.21 3.22 9.32
CA LYS A 185 -15.45 2.44 10.55
C LYS A 185 -14.72 2.97 11.79
N GLY A 186 -13.94 4.04 11.67
CA GLY A 186 -13.15 4.60 12.78
C GLY A 186 -11.98 3.71 13.22
N LEU A 187 -11.55 2.73 12.42
CA LEU A 187 -10.44 1.83 12.76
C LEU A 187 -9.07 2.50 12.57
N ILE A 188 -9.03 3.53 11.73
CA ILE A 188 -7.83 4.32 11.43
C ILE A 188 -8.17 5.80 11.36
N THR A 189 -7.15 6.63 11.57
CA THR A 189 -7.18 8.06 11.29
C THR A 189 -5.93 8.40 10.48
N PHE A 190 -6.11 9.20 9.42
CA PHE A 190 -4.98 9.70 8.65
C PHE A 190 -4.30 10.82 9.43
N GLN A 191 -2.98 10.82 9.42
CA GLN A 191 -2.22 11.89 10.04
C GLN A 191 -2.37 13.17 9.20
N ASN A 192 -2.54 14.32 9.86
CA ASN A 192 -2.24 15.60 9.24
C ASN A 192 -0.72 15.71 9.26
N ALA A 193 -0.06 15.60 8.09
CA ALA A 193 1.40 15.57 8.05
C ALA A 193 2.00 16.84 8.64
N ILE A 194 2.57 16.74 9.85
CA ILE A 194 3.70 17.54 10.33
C ILE A 194 4.52 16.64 11.25
N ILE A 195 5.60 16.06 10.73
CA ILE A 195 6.77 15.71 11.54
C ILE A 195 7.88 16.59 11.02
N THR A 196 7.99 17.80 11.56
CA THR A 196 9.23 18.55 11.46
C THR A 196 10.27 17.78 12.27
N ALA A 197 11.42 17.48 11.65
CA ALA A 197 12.58 17.00 12.39
C ALA A 197 12.85 17.95 13.57
N PRO A 198 13.37 17.47 14.72
CA PRO A 198 13.70 18.36 15.83
C PRO A 198 14.70 19.42 15.34
N GLU A 199 14.37 20.69 15.55
CA GLU A 199 15.33 21.78 15.40
C GLU A 199 16.53 21.47 16.31
N VAL A 200 17.71 21.34 15.72
CA VAL A 200 18.96 21.35 16.46
C VAL A 200 19.13 22.79 16.96
N PRO A 201 19.20 23.04 18.28
CA PRO A 201 19.46 24.39 18.77
C PRO A 201 20.86 24.81 18.32
N HIS A 202 20.94 25.79 17.43
CA HIS A 202 22.18 26.52 17.21
C HIS A 202 22.49 27.29 18.49
N SER A 203 23.44 26.77 19.27
CA SER A 203 24.01 27.49 20.39
C SER A 203 24.86 28.63 19.82
N SER A 204 24.51 29.87 20.20
CA SER A 204 25.39 31.03 20.08
C SER A 204 26.35 31.08 21.27
#